data_AF-A0A1G1JUU6-F1
#
_entry.id   AF-A0A1G1JUU6-F1
#
_cell.length_a   1.000
_cell.length_b   1.000
_cell.length_c   1.000
_cell.angle_alpha   90.00
_cell.angle_beta   90.00
_cell.angle_gamma   90.00
#
_symmetry.space_group_name_H-M   'P 1'
#
loop_
_entity.id
_entity.type
_entity.pdbx_description
1 polymer ?
#
loop_
_entity_poly.entity_id
_entity_poly.type
_entity_poly.pdbx_seq_one_letter_code
_entity_poly.pdbx_strand_id
1 'polypeptide(L)'
;MDFFSHELSVNPGDACLPAGRPLAKNRCATNEKKLISKIRAWLKRFLAAPLRIYLKLINARKRSNALRRDGFLVSCEYVTIANVENKNKKLKRQKREETRFNLWIIFLHVLSVGVLGLALFPMISFFYWVWKVMGVHVVWLKLLVFSFSIAFGYFIFGTALIFVCVLAKNIFGFRIKPGLFHIHSEDCLRWMGYNSLVLTANSAFLDVLRLSPFQTIFYRAMGAKVGRGVNINTAGLADLSMLEIGDNVLIGGGVALICHASERGFLRLAPTKIGNNVSVGLGSVIMPDCEIGDGASIAPCSFLPKGTKIPAKGIWGGNPVKDLRLERCQS
;
A
#
# COMPACT_ATOMS: atom_id res chain seq x y z
N MET A 1 6.17 0.84 -0.07
CA MET A 1 6.76 0.91 1.27
C MET A 1 6.94 -0.53 1.70
N ASP A 2 8.19 -0.95 1.66
CA ASP A 2 8.66 -2.32 1.83
C ASP A 2 8.33 -2.84 3.24
N PHE A 3 7.70 -4.01 3.31
CA PHE A 3 7.69 -4.81 4.52
C PHE A 3 8.46 -6.09 4.23
N PHE A 4 9.59 -6.18 4.91
CA PHE A 4 10.69 -7.09 4.70
C PHE A 4 10.33 -8.56 4.91
N SER A 5 10.82 -9.35 3.97
CA SER A 5 11.41 -10.68 4.14
C SER A 5 12.36 -10.75 5.34
N HIS A 6 12.06 -11.64 6.30
CA HIS A 6 13.04 -12.19 7.22
C HIS A 6 12.62 -13.61 7.62
N GLU A 7 13.24 -14.61 7.00
CA GLU A 7 13.46 -15.92 7.61
C GLU A 7 14.69 -16.54 6.93
N LEU A 8 15.85 -16.43 7.58
CA LEU A 8 17.08 -17.13 7.21
C LEU A 8 17.66 -17.76 8.46
N SER A 9 17.59 -19.09 8.48
CA SER A 9 18.42 -20.11 9.12
C SER A 9 19.42 -19.65 10.20
N VAL A 10 19.22 -20.17 11.41
CA VAL A 10 20.23 -20.27 12.48
C VAL A 10 21.14 -21.46 12.21
N ASN A 11 22.46 -21.26 12.31
CA ASN A 11 23.42 -22.35 12.52
C ASN A 11 24.36 -21.99 13.68
N PRO A 12 24.65 -22.89 14.62
CA PRO A 12 25.40 -22.59 15.83
C PRO A 12 26.89 -22.90 15.64
N GLY A 13 27.76 -21.95 15.98
CA GLY A 13 29.20 -22.17 16.01
C GLY A 13 29.93 -20.88 16.33
N ASP A 14 30.93 -20.99 17.20
CA ASP A 14 32.00 -20.01 17.44
C ASP A 14 31.71 -18.93 18.51
N ALA A 15 31.71 -19.40 19.76
CA ALA A 15 32.29 -18.66 20.87
C ALA A 15 33.83 -18.66 20.75
N CYS A 16 34.48 -17.50 20.89
CA CYS A 16 35.77 -17.32 21.59
C CYS A 16 36.18 -15.84 21.63
N LEU A 17 36.36 -15.32 22.85
CA LEU A 17 37.09 -14.08 23.15
C LEU A 17 38.57 -14.42 23.44
N PRO A 18 39.51 -13.47 23.25
CA PRO A 18 40.51 -13.29 24.29
C PRO A 18 40.84 -11.84 24.65
N ALA A 19 41.52 -11.71 25.80
CA ALA A 19 41.68 -10.54 26.64
C ALA A 19 42.94 -9.67 26.36
N GLY A 20 42.78 -8.35 26.61
CA GLY A 20 43.65 -7.44 27.38
C GLY A 20 45.14 -7.20 27.03
N ARG A 21 45.49 -5.92 26.70
CA ARG A 21 46.67 -5.17 27.20
C ARG A 21 46.64 -3.66 26.82
N PRO A 22 47.46 -2.76 27.41
CA PRO A 22 46.98 -1.61 28.20
C PRO A 22 47.06 -0.21 27.54
N LEU A 23 46.43 0.76 28.20
CA LEU A 23 46.19 2.16 27.83
C LEU A 23 47.48 3.01 27.70
N ALA A 24 47.73 3.52 26.49
CA ALA A 24 48.64 4.64 26.26
C ALA A 24 47.86 5.97 26.23
N LYS A 25 47.79 6.63 27.40
CA LYS A 25 47.52 8.07 27.53
C LYS A 25 48.56 8.83 26.69
N ASN A 26 48.12 9.86 25.96
CA ASN A 26 48.90 10.88 25.20
C ASN A 26 48.71 10.92 23.66
N ARG A 27 47.72 10.22 23.08
CA ARG A 27 47.41 10.32 21.63
C ARG A 27 46.18 11.17 21.26
N CYS A 28 45.48 11.77 22.23
CA CYS A 28 44.24 12.53 21.96
C CYS A 28 44.47 13.99 21.55
N ALA A 29 45.44 14.71 22.14
CA ALA A 29 45.59 16.16 21.91
C ALA A 29 46.20 16.53 20.55
N THR A 30 46.98 15.63 19.93
CA THR A 30 47.60 15.85 18.61
C THR A 30 46.65 15.57 17.43
N ASN A 31 45.58 14.80 17.65
CA ASN A 31 44.62 14.45 16.61
C ASN A 31 43.53 15.51 16.42
N GLU A 32 43.15 16.20 17.50
CA GLU A 32 42.12 17.25 17.46
C GLU A 32 42.57 18.48 16.66
N LYS A 33 43.83 18.94 16.83
CA LYS A 33 44.39 20.04 16.03
C LYS A 33 44.51 19.68 14.54
N LYS A 34 44.81 18.42 14.22
CA LYS A 34 44.83 17.89 12.83
C LYS A 34 43.41 17.77 12.24
N LEU A 35 42.42 17.42 13.04
CA LEU A 35 41.03 17.32 12.62
C LEU A 35 40.43 18.71 12.35
N ILE A 36 40.69 19.69 13.24
CA ILE A 36 40.23 21.07 13.08
C ILE A 36 40.90 21.74 11.86
N SER A 37 42.18 21.46 11.58
CA SER A 37 42.84 21.99 10.38
C SER A 37 42.27 21.38 9.09
N LYS A 38 41.98 20.08 9.08
CA LYS A 38 41.29 19.40 7.97
C LYS A 38 39.87 19.93 7.76
N ILE A 39 39.12 20.16 8.84
CA ILE A 39 37.76 20.73 8.79
C ILE A 39 37.80 22.17 8.28
N ARG A 40 38.75 23.02 8.71
CA ARG A 40 38.93 24.39 8.15
C ARG A 40 39.31 24.37 6.67
N ALA A 41 40.19 23.46 6.26
CA ALA A 41 40.57 23.31 4.85
C ALA A 41 39.38 22.83 4.00
N TRP A 42 38.57 21.91 4.54
CA TRP A 42 37.35 21.42 3.91
C TRP A 42 36.28 22.52 3.84
N LEU A 43 36.01 23.27 4.92
CA LEU A 43 35.09 24.42 4.95
C LEU A 43 35.53 25.54 3.99
N LYS A 44 36.83 25.86 3.92
CA LYS A 44 37.35 26.82 2.92
C LYS A 44 37.12 26.33 1.49
N ARG A 45 37.26 25.03 1.22
CA ARG A 45 36.94 24.43 -0.10
C ARG A 45 35.43 24.42 -0.36
N PHE A 46 34.61 24.10 0.63
CA PHE A 46 33.17 23.94 0.50
C PHE A 46 32.44 25.30 0.37
N LEU A 47 32.90 26.32 1.08
CA LEU A 47 32.38 27.69 0.99
C LEU A 47 32.96 28.47 -0.20
N ALA A 48 34.20 28.21 -0.62
CA ALA A 48 34.77 28.80 -1.83
C ALA A 48 34.32 28.10 -3.13
N ALA A 49 33.78 26.88 -3.06
CA ALA A 49 33.25 26.17 -4.23
C ALA A 49 32.09 26.92 -4.91
N PRO A 50 31.02 27.36 -4.21
CA PRO A 50 29.97 28.13 -4.84
C PRO A 50 30.47 29.49 -5.34
N LEU A 51 31.40 30.15 -4.64
CA LEU A 51 31.98 31.42 -5.10
C LEU A 51 32.89 31.23 -6.34
N ARG A 52 33.66 30.13 -6.44
CA ARG A 52 34.45 29.79 -7.63
C ARG A 52 33.59 29.37 -8.80
N ILE A 53 32.48 28.66 -8.56
CA ILE A 53 31.51 28.33 -9.60
C ILE A 53 30.82 29.62 -10.07
N TYR A 54 30.42 30.49 -9.16
CA TYR A 54 29.80 31.78 -9.47
C TYR A 54 30.76 32.73 -10.19
N LEU A 55 32.03 32.81 -9.77
CA LEU A 55 33.09 33.57 -10.47
C LEU A 55 33.48 32.93 -11.80
N LYS A 56 33.48 31.60 -11.93
CA LYS A 56 33.62 30.92 -13.23
C LYS A 56 32.45 31.22 -14.14
N LEU A 57 31.22 31.30 -13.62
CA LEU A 57 30.03 31.67 -14.39
C LEU A 57 30.05 33.15 -14.79
N ILE A 58 30.50 34.06 -13.91
CA ILE A 58 30.66 35.48 -14.23
C ILE A 58 31.79 35.69 -15.25
N ASN A 59 32.93 35.01 -15.09
CA ASN A 59 34.04 35.09 -16.05
C ASN A 59 33.71 34.39 -17.37
N ALA A 60 32.95 33.29 -17.35
CA ALA A 60 32.39 32.67 -18.56
C ALA A 60 31.39 33.60 -19.25
N ARG A 61 30.55 34.31 -18.50
CA ARG A 61 29.62 35.33 -19.04
C ARG A 61 30.37 36.53 -19.61
N LYS A 62 31.43 37.02 -18.96
CA LYS A 62 32.34 38.06 -19.49
C LYS A 62 33.09 37.59 -20.74
N ARG A 63 33.57 36.34 -20.78
CA ARG A 63 34.17 35.73 -21.98
C ARG A 63 33.16 35.55 -23.11
N SER A 64 31.92 35.16 -22.81
CA SER A 64 30.84 35.05 -23.81
C SER A 64 30.46 36.41 -24.41
N ASN A 65 30.47 37.49 -23.60
CA ASN A 65 30.24 38.84 -24.09
C ASN A 65 31.43 39.38 -24.92
N ALA A 66 32.65 38.90 -24.67
CA ALA A 66 33.82 39.20 -25.50
C ALA A 66 33.82 38.41 -26.82
N LEU A 67 33.35 37.16 -26.81
CA LEU A 67 33.22 36.29 -27.98
C LEU A 67 31.95 36.55 -28.81
N ARG A 68 31.01 37.36 -28.31
CA ARG A 68 29.82 37.84 -29.04
C ARG A 68 30.16 38.72 -30.26
N ARG A 69 31.44 39.11 -30.43
CA ARG A 69 31.94 39.80 -31.62
C ARG A 69 32.23 38.86 -32.80
N ASP A 70 32.43 37.56 -32.55
CA ASP A 70 32.77 36.60 -33.60
C ASP A 70 31.68 35.51 -33.66
N GLY A 71 30.72 35.71 -34.57
CA GLY A 71 29.41 35.05 -34.60
C GLY A 71 29.37 33.57 -34.98
N PHE A 72 30.06 32.67 -34.28
CA PHE A 72 30.04 31.24 -34.63
C PHE A 72 29.87 30.20 -33.49
N LEU A 73 29.69 30.58 -32.23
CA LEU A 73 29.57 29.62 -31.10
C LEU A 73 28.23 29.62 -30.34
N VAL A 74 27.18 30.21 -30.90
CA VAL A 74 25.91 30.44 -30.17
C VAL A 74 25.03 29.18 -30.09
N SER A 75 25.22 28.17 -30.94
CA SER A 75 24.27 27.03 -30.99
C SER A 75 24.43 26.03 -29.83
N CYS A 76 25.66 25.69 -29.42
CA CYS A 76 25.90 24.59 -28.47
C CYS A 76 25.65 24.98 -26.99
N GLU A 77 25.99 26.20 -26.58
CA GLU A 77 25.71 26.69 -25.22
C GLU A 77 24.21 26.92 -24.99
N TYR A 78 23.48 27.44 -25.98
CA TYR A 78 22.03 27.62 -25.88
C TYR A 78 21.27 26.29 -25.73
N VAL A 79 21.66 25.26 -26.49
CA VAL A 79 21.08 23.90 -26.36
C VAL A 79 21.36 23.32 -24.96
N THR A 80 22.54 23.57 -24.39
CA THR A 80 22.90 23.07 -23.05
C THR A 80 22.11 23.77 -21.94
N ILE A 81 21.94 25.09 -22.03
CA ILE A 81 21.15 25.88 -21.06
C ILE A 81 19.66 25.52 -21.15
N ALA A 82 19.10 25.38 -22.36
CA ALA A 82 17.73 24.94 -22.57
C ALA A 82 17.47 23.53 -22.01
N ASN A 83 18.44 22.61 -22.15
CA ASN A 83 18.37 21.27 -21.56
C ASN A 83 18.42 21.30 -20.03
N VAL A 84 19.26 22.14 -19.42
CA VAL A 84 19.32 22.31 -17.96
C VAL A 84 18.03 22.95 -17.42
N GLU A 85 17.49 23.96 -18.11
CA GLU A 85 16.24 24.60 -17.71
C GLU A 85 15.05 23.64 -17.82
N ASN A 86 14.97 22.86 -18.90
CA ASN A 86 13.97 21.81 -19.06
C ASN A 86 14.10 20.71 -17.99
N LYS A 87 15.33 20.30 -17.66
CA LYS A 87 15.58 19.35 -16.56
C LYS A 87 15.15 19.91 -15.21
N ASN A 88 15.45 21.18 -14.94
CA ASN A 88 15.02 21.86 -13.72
C ASN A 88 13.49 22.02 -13.63
N LYS A 89 12.83 22.33 -14.76
CA LYS A 89 11.36 22.38 -14.85
C LYS A 89 10.74 21.00 -14.56
N LYS A 90 11.29 19.92 -15.16
CA LYS A 90 10.88 18.54 -14.88
C LYS A 90 11.06 18.17 -13.41
N LEU A 91 12.21 18.47 -12.81
CA LEU A 91 12.48 18.21 -11.39
C LEU A 91 11.53 18.98 -10.46
N LYS A 92 11.26 20.26 -10.74
CA LYS A 92 10.30 21.06 -9.98
C LYS A 92 8.89 20.48 -10.07
N ARG A 93 8.47 20.02 -11.26
CA ARG A 93 7.17 19.36 -11.47
C ARG A 93 7.08 18.06 -10.68
N GLN A 94 8.09 17.19 -10.79
CA GLN A 94 8.15 15.93 -10.06
C GLN A 94 8.08 16.15 -8.55
N LYS A 95 8.85 17.11 -8.02
CA LYS A 95 8.81 17.47 -6.60
C LYS A 95 7.42 17.97 -6.16
N ARG A 96 6.73 18.76 -7.00
CA ARG A 96 5.36 19.22 -6.71
C ARG A 96 4.37 18.05 -6.70
N GLU A 97 4.49 17.11 -7.64
CA GLU A 97 3.66 15.89 -7.70
C GLU A 97 3.88 15.01 -6.47
N GLU A 98 5.13 14.87 -6.03
CA GLU A 98 5.50 14.15 -4.81
C GLU A 98 4.96 14.83 -3.54
N THR A 99 5.08 16.15 -3.42
CA THR A 99 4.49 16.90 -2.29
C THR A 99 2.97 16.73 -2.25
N ARG A 100 2.28 16.82 -3.40
CA ARG A 100 0.83 16.57 -3.49
C ARG A 100 0.48 15.14 -3.04
N PHE A 101 1.25 14.15 -3.50
CA PHE A 101 1.06 12.75 -3.14
C PHE A 101 1.23 12.51 -1.63
N ASN A 102 2.27 13.09 -1.03
CA ASN A 102 2.51 12.98 0.42
C ASN A 102 1.43 13.67 1.25
N LEU A 103 0.98 14.86 0.84
CA LEU A 103 -0.15 15.53 1.49
C LEU A 103 -1.43 14.70 1.40
N TRP A 104 -1.65 14.02 0.27
CA TRP A 104 -2.78 13.11 0.12
C TRP A 104 -2.69 11.91 1.07
N ILE A 105 -1.51 11.31 1.23
CA ILE A 105 -1.30 10.22 2.19
C ILE A 105 -1.63 10.69 3.61
N ILE A 106 -1.16 11.87 4.01
CA ILE A 106 -1.47 12.45 5.32
C ILE A 106 -2.98 12.64 5.47
N PHE A 107 -3.64 13.18 4.45
CA PHE A 107 -5.09 13.31 4.42
C PHE A 107 -5.80 11.95 4.61
N LEU A 108 -5.34 10.88 3.95
CA LEU A 108 -5.92 9.54 4.12
C LEU A 108 -5.75 9.01 5.56
N HIS A 109 -4.64 9.29 6.23
CA HIS A 109 -4.46 8.89 7.63
C HIS A 109 -5.41 9.66 8.55
N VAL A 110 -5.55 10.97 8.35
CA VAL A 110 -6.51 11.80 9.09
C VAL A 110 -7.94 11.32 8.84
N LEU A 111 -8.27 10.97 7.59
CA LEU A 111 -9.56 10.40 7.23
C LEU A 111 -9.81 9.07 7.96
N SER A 112 -8.85 8.15 7.98
CA SER A 112 -8.96 6.88 8.71
C SER A 112 -9.17 7.09 10.21
N VAL A 113 -8.45 8.04 10.82
CA VAL A 113 -8.68 8.41 12.23
C VAL A 113 -10.10 8.96 12.44
N GLY A 114 -10.57 9.83 11.54
CA GLY A 114 -11.94 10.36 11.60
C GLY A 114 -13.00 9.27 11.45
N VAL A 115 -12.82 8.34 10.51
CA VAL A 115 -13.72 7.20 10.28
C VAL A 115 -13.78 6.30 11.52
N LEU A 116 -12.62 5.93 12.09
CA LEU A 116 -12.55 5.13 13.31
C LEU A 116 -13.17 5.85 14.51
N GLY A 117 -12.88 7.15 14.67
CA GLY A 117 -13.44 7.96 15.75
C GLY A 117 -14.96 8.05 15.69
N LEU A 118 -15.53 8.30 14.51
CA LEU A 118 -16.98 8.32 14.30
C LEU A 118 -17.62 6.96 14.56
N ALA A 119 -16.96 5.86 14.15
CA ALA A 119 -17.44 4.52 14.41
C ALA A 119 -17.39 4.13 15.90
N LEU A 120 -16.44 4.67 16.67
CA LEU A 120 -16.32 4.44 18.11
C LEU A 120 -17.39 5.17 18.92
N PHE A 121 -17.93 6.27 18.42
CA PHE A 121 -18.94 7.07 19.11
C PHE A 121 -20.14 6.27 19.65
N PRO A 122 -20.84 5.42 18.87
CA PRO A 122 -21.96 4.62 19.39
C PRO A 122 -21.53 3.58 20.43
N MET A 123 -20.34 2.99 20.28
CA MET A 123 -19.77 2.06 21.28
C MET A 123 -19.52 2.78 22.61
N ILE A 124 -18.85 3.95 22.58
CA ILE A 124 -18.56 4.75 23.78
C ILE A 124 -19.85 5.22 24.45
N SER A 125 -20.84 5.64 23.65
CA SER A 125 -22.16 6.05 24.15
C SER A 125 -22.89 4.91 24.85
N PHE A 126 -22.83 3.69 24.30
CA PHE A 126 -23.38 2.49 24.92
C PHE A 126 -22.70 2.18 26.26
N PHE A 127 -21.37 2.24 26.34
CA PHE A 127 -20.67 2.03 27.61
C PHE A 127 -21.00 3.08 28.65
N TYR A 128 -21.09 4.35 28.26
CA TYR A 128 -21.46 5.43 29.16
C TYR A 128 -22.87 5.18 29.73
N TRP A 129 -23.80 4.71 28.90
CA TRP A 129 -25.13 4.31 29.34
C TRP A 129 -25.10 3.13 30.31
N VAL A 130 -24.35 2.06 30.01
CA VAL A 130 -24.16 0.93 30.93
C VAL A 130 -23.60 1.42 32.27
N TRP A 131 -22.53 2.21 32.26
CA TRP A 131 -21.93 2.77 33.47
C TRP A 131 -22.94 3.53 34.34
N LYS A 132 -23.82 4.31 33.72
CA LYS A 132 -24.83 5.12 34.43
C LYS A 132 -25.95 4.27 35.04
N VAL A 133 -26.39 3.22 34.35
CA VAL A 133 -27.50 2.36 34.79
C VAL A 133 -27.04 1.30 35.81
N MET A 134 -25.75 1.00 35.86
CA MET A 134 -25.18 -0.03 36.72
C MET A 134 -25.29 0.29 38.22
N GLY A 135 -26.34 -0.24 38.86
CA GLY A 135 -26.57 -0.20 40.31
C GLY A 135 -26.01 -1.41 41.09
N VAL A 136 -25.22 -2.27 40.45
CA VAL A 136 -24.56 -3.40 41.13
C VAL A 136 -23.54 -2.84 42.12
N HIS A 137 -23.45 -3.33 43.35
CA HIS A 137 -22.38 -2.92 44.30
C HIS A 137 -21.26 -3.97 44.42
N VAL A 138 -21.53 -5.20 44.04
CA VAL A 138 -20.60 -6.33 44.09
C VAL A 138 -19.57 -6.23 42.96
N VAL A 139 -18.29 -6.20 43.31
CA VAL A 139 -17.18 -5.91 42.38
C VAL A 139 -17.07 -6.93 41.24
N TRP A 140 -17.10 -8.23 41.54
CA TRP A 140 -16.92 -9.26 40.50
C TRP A 140 -18.05 -9.24 39.46
N LEU A 141 -19.29 -9.00 39.89
CA LEU A 141 -20.44 -8.93 38.99
C LEU A 141 -20.39 -7.67 38.11
N LYS A 142 -19.90 -6.53 38.63
CA LYS A 142 -19.61 -5.34 37.80
C LYS A 142 -18.61 -5.67 36.69
N LEU A 143 -17.51 -6.33 37.03
CA LEU A 143 -16.47 -6.68 36.05
C LEU A 143 -17.04 -7.59 34.96
N LEU A 144 -17.84 -8.58 35.33
CA LEU A 144 -18.52 -9.47 34.39
C LEU A 144 -19.41 -8.68 33.41
N VAL A 145 -20.25 -7.76 33.91
CA VAL A 145 -21.11 -6.94 33.05
C VAL A 145 -20.28 -6.06 32.12
N PHE A 146 -19.19 -5.46 32.60
CA PHE A 146 -18.30 -4.68 31.73
C PHE A 146 -17.66 -5.54 30.64
N SER A 147 -17.21 -6.76 30.95
CA SER A 147 -16.64 -7.68 29.95
C SER A 147 -17.62 -7.98 28.82
N PHE A 148 -18.87 -8.36 29.14
CA PHE A 148 -19.89 -8.61 28.11
C PHE A 148 -20.29 -7.33 27.37
N SER A 149 -20.34 -6.20 28.06
CA SER A 149 -20.60 -4.90 27.43
C SER A 149 -19.49 -4.52 26.44
N ILE A 150 -18.23 -4.89 26.73
CA ILE A 150 -17.12 -4.66 25.79
C ILE A 150 -17.25 -5.51 24.54
N ALA A 151 -17.55 -6.80 24.72
CA ALA A 151 -17.79 -7.69 23.58
C ALA A 151 -18.94 -7.17 22.72
N PHE A 152 -20.07 -6.78 23.32
CA PHE A 152 -21.21 -6.23 22.58
C PHE A 152 -20.91 -4.88 21.93
N GLY A 153 -20.22 -3.99 22.65
CA GLY A 153 -19.77 -2.70 22.16
C GLY A 153 -18.87 -2.82 20.93
N TYR A 154 -18.02 -3.85 20.86
CA TYR A 154 -17.19 -4.12 19.69
C TYR A 154 -18.03 -4.43 18.42
N PHE A 155 -19.13 -5.17 18.55
CA PHE A 155 -20.06 -5.39 17.42
C PHE A 155 -20.81 -4.11 17.01
N ILE A 156 -21.17 -3.25 17.98
CA ILE A 156 -21.74 -1.92 17.68
C ILE A 156 -20.73 -1.08 16.90
N PHE A 157 -19.48 -1.02 17.36
CA PHE A 157 -18.40 -0.32 16.67
C PHE A 157 -18.21 -0.85 15.25
N GLY A 158 -18.14 -2.16 15.08
CA GLY A 158 -17.90 -2.78 13.79
C GLY A 158 -19.01 -2.56 12.76
N THR A 159 -20.27 -2.66 13.20
CA THR A 159 -21.43 -2.35 12.34
C THR A 159 -21.48 -0.86 11.98
N ALA A 160 -21.19 0.03 12.93
CA ALA A 160 -21.05 1.45 12.67
C ALA A 160 -19.90 1.74 11.69
N LEU A 161 -18.75 1.08 11.84
CA LEU A 161 -17.59 1.24 10.98
C LEU A 161 -17.91 0.89 9.52
N ILE A 162 -18.58 -0.24 9.30
CA ILE A 162 -19.05 -0.65 7.96
C ILE A 162 -19.89 0.47 7.33
N PHE A 163 -20.85 1.01 8.09
CA PHE A 163 -21.72 2.09 7.62
C PHE A 163 -20.95 3.39 7.32
N VAL A 164 -20.06 3.81 8.23
CA VAL A 164 -19.24 5.02 8.09
C VAL A 164 -18.29 4.90 6.90
N CYS A 165 -17.68 3.74 6.65
CA CYS A 165 -16.84 3.52 5.47
C CYS A 165 -17.62 3.68 4.15
N VAL A 166 -18.83 3.09 4.07
CA VAL A 166 -19.69 3.23 2.88
C VAL A 166 -20.13 4.68 2.70
N LEU A 167 -20.47 5.37 3.78
CA LEU A 167 -20.84 6.78 3.75
C LEU A 167 -19.66 7.66 3.30
N ALA A 168 -18.47 7.46 3.86
CA ALA A 168 -17.25 8.18 3.50
C ALA A 168 -16.91 7.98 2.02
N LYS A 169 -17.00 6.75 1.51
CA LYS A 169 -16.82 6.45 0.08
C LYS A 169 -17.71 7.34 -0.79
N ASN A 170 -18.99 7.49 -0.41
CA ASN A 170 -19.97 8.26 -1.16
C ASN A 170 -19.74 9.78 -1.03
N ILE A 171 -19.46 10.28 0.18
CA ILE A 171 -19.22 11.71 0.45
C ILE A 171 -17.97 12.20 -0.29
N PHE A 172 -16.86 11.45 -0.21
CA PHE A 172 -15.61 11.84 -0.87
C PHE A 172 -15.56 11.47 -2.36
N GLY A 173 -16.60 10.81 -2.88
CA GLY A 173 -16.70 10.48 -4.29
C GLY A 173 -15.61 9.53 -4.79
N PHE A 174 -15.13 8.61 -3.94
CA PHE A 174 -14.10 7.64 -4.29
C PHE A 174 -14.65 6.56 -5.23
N ARG A 175 -14.77 6.91 -6.51
CA ARG A 175 -15.19 6.02 -7.60
C ARG A 175 -13.98 5.64 -8.43
N ILE A 176 -13.75 4.34 -8.59
CA ILE A 176 -12.65 3.83 -9.39
C ILE A 176 -13.15 3.42 -10.77
N LYS A 177 -12.32 3.61 -11.80
CA LYS A 177 -12.59 3.21 -13.19
C LYS A 177 -11.47 2.29 -13.70
N PRO A 178 -11.78 1.34 -14.59
CA PRO A 178 -10.76 0.59 -15.31
C PRO A 178 -9.89 1.53 -16.16
N GLY A 179 -8.59 1.25 -16.26
CA GLY A 179 -7.66 2.05 -17.05
C GLY A 179 -6.21 1.93 -16.60
N LEU A 180 -5.32 2.62 -17.33
CA LEU A 180 -3.91 2.77 -16.98
C LEU A 180 -3.65 4.21 -16.53
N PHE A 181 -3.21 4.37 -15.29
CA PHE A 181 -3.03 5.67 -14.66
C PHE A 181 -1.61 5.84 -14.16
N HIS A 182 -1.04 7.04 -14.27
CA HIS A 182 0.25 7.32 -13.64
C HIS A 182 0.11 7.35 -12.11
N ILE A 183 1.13 6.93 -11.35
CA ILE A 183 1.07 6.85 -9.87
C ILE A 183 0.72 8.18 -9.18
N HIS A 184 1.07 9.32 -9.79
CA HIS A 184 0.75 10.65 -9.27
C HIS A 184 -0.53 11.26 -9.89
N SER A 185 -1.31 10.48 -10.65
CA SER A 185 -2.58 10.94 -11.21
C SER A 185 -3.66 11.02 -10.12
N GLU A 186 -4.69 11.83 -10.38
CA GLU A 186 -5.82 11.97 -9.46
C GLU A 186 -6.65 10.68 -9.34
N ASP A 187 -6.73 9.89 -10.41
CA ASP A 187 -7.41 8.60 -10.38
C ASP A 187 -6.68 7.58 -9.49
N CYS A 188 -5.34 7.61 -9.46
CA CYS A 188 -4.55 6.82 -8.51
C CYS A 188 -4.85 7.25 -7.06
N LEU A 189 -4.92 8.55 -6.80
CA LEU A 189 -5.23 9.07 -5.46
C LEU A 189 -6.65 8.67 -5.00
N ARG A 190 -7.64 8.70 -5.91
CA ARG A 190 -9.01 8.23 -5.66
C ARG A 190 -9.05 6.73 -5.35
N TRP A 191 -8.31 5.95 -6.12
CA TRP A 191 -8.13 4.51 -5.90
C TRP A 191 -7.52 4.22 -4.52
N MET A 192 -6.48 4.96 -4.11
CA MET A 192 -5.91 4.84 -2.76
C MET A 192 -6.93 5.16 -1.67
N GLY A 193 -7.73 6.23 -1.84
CA GLY A 193 -8.78 6.60 -0.89
C GLY A 193 -9.84 5.51 -0.73
N TYR A 194 -10.29 4.94 -1.85
CA TYR A 194 -11.21 3.81 -1.87
C TYR A 194 -10.65 2.60 -1.11
N ASN A 195 -9.43 2.15 -1.46
CA ASN A 195 -8.84 0.96 -0.84
C ASN A 195 -8.44 1.20 0.62
N SER A 196 -8.12 2.43 1.01
CA SER A 196 -7.89 2.78 2.43
C SER A 196 -9.12 2.48 3.29
N LEU A 197 -10.32 2.80 2.80
CA LEU A 197 -11.58 2.51 3.51
C LEU A 197 -11.86 1.00 3.60
N VAL A 198 -11.62 0.26 2.52
CA VAL A 198 -11.76 -1.21 2.51
C VAL A 198 -10.77 -1.84 3.50
N LEU A 199 -9.51 -1.42 3.47
CA LEU A 199 -8.46 -1.92 4.36
C LEU A 199 -8.76 -1.59 5.82
N THR A 200 -9.24 -0.37 6.10
CA THR A 200 -9.63 0.05 7.45
C THR A 200 -10.75 -0.84 8.00
N ALA A 201 -11.78 -1.14 7.20
CA ALA A 201 -12.86 -2.03 7.61
C ALA A 201 -12.39 -3.49 7.78
N ASN A 202 -11.53 -3.97 6.87
CA ASN A 202 -10.98 -5.33 6.92
C ASN A 202 -10.17 -5.57 8.20
N SER A 203 -9.19 -4.71 8.47
CA SER A 203 -8.28 -4.87 9.61
C SER A 203 -8.95 -4.67 10.96
N ALA A 204 -10.02 -3.88 11.04
CA ALA A 204 -10.66 -3.56 12.31
C ALA A 204 -11.83 -4.49 12.69
N PHE A 205 -12.59 -5.00 11.72
CA PHE A 205 -13.83 -5.74 12.02
C PHE A 205 -14.24 -6.85 11.04
N LEU A 206 -14.04 -6.69 9.73
CA LEU A 206 -14.60 -7.68 8.77
C LEU A 206 -13.99 -9.07 8.91
N ASP A 207 -12.78 -9.18 9.45
CA ASP A 207 -12.17 -10.48 9.75
C ASP A 207 -12.97 -11.31 10.76
N VAL A 208 -13.67 -10.65 11.70
CA VAL A 208 -14.58 -11.31 12.65
C VAL A 208 -15.87 -11.77 11.97
N LEU A 209 -16.26 -11.10 10.88
CA LEU A 209 -17.43 -11.44 10.07
C LEU A 209 -17.11 -12.40 8.91
N ARG A 210 -15.92 -13.03 8.89
CA ARG A 210 -15.56 -14.01 7.86
C ARG A 210 -16.60 -15.13 7.77
N LEU A 211 -16.82 -15.61 6.55
CA LEU A 211 -17.81 -16.66 6.25
C LEU A 211 -19.27 -16.30 6.63
N SER A 212 -19.55 -15.02 6.90
CA SER A 212 -20.90 -14.56 7.19
C SER A 212 -21.53 -13.81 6.01
N PRO A 213 -22.87 -13.80 5.90
CA PRO A 213 -23.55 -12.99 4.89
C PRO A 213 -23.26 -11.49 5.04
N PHE A 214 -22.96 -11.01 6.26
CA PHE A 214 -22.66 -9.60 6.53
C PHE A 214 -21.41 -9.09 5.79
N GLN A 215 -20.38 -9.93 5.66
CA GLN A 215 -19.19 -9.60 4.87
C GLN A 215 -19.56 -9.36 3.39
N THR A 216 -20.39 -10.21 2.81
CA THR A 216 -20.83 -10.06 1.41
C THR A 216 -21.71 -8.82 1.21
N ILE A 217 -22.52 -8.44 2.21
CA ILE A 217 -23.32 -7.20 2.17
C ILE A 217 -22.40 -5.99 2.12
N PHE A 218 -21.35 -5.95 2.96
CA PHE A 218 -20.36 -4.87 2.92
C PHE A 218 -19.67 -4.80 1.55
N TYR A 219 -19.22 -5.93 1.00
CA TYR A 219 -18.57 -5.95 -0.31
C TYR A 219 -19.47 -5.44 -1.42
N ARG A 220 -20.75 -5.81 -1.41
CA ARG A 220 -21.76 -5.25 -2.34
C ARG A 220 -21.93 -3.75 -2.15
N ALA A 221 -22.01 -3.26 -0.92
CA ALA A 221 -22.13 -1.83 -0.62
C ALA A 221 -20.90 -1.01 -1.06
N MET A 222 -19.71 -1.61 -1.02
CA MET A 222 -18.48 -1.01 -1.55
C MET A 222 -18.44 -1.03 -3.08
N GLY A 223 -19.11 -1.99 -3.72
CA GLY A 223 -19.39 -1.98 -5.17
C GLY A 223 -19.17 -3.33 -5.86
N ALA A 224 -18.78 -4.39 -5.14
CA ALA A 224 -18.62 -5.71 -5.74
C ALA A 224 -19.95 -6.28 -6.19
N LYS A 225 -19.93 -6.96 -7.34
CA LYS A 225 -21.06 -7.78 -7.78
C LYS A 225 -20.85 -9.18 -7.22
N VAL A 226 -21.59 -9.54 -6.19
CA VAL A 226 -21.46 -10.85 -5.50
C VAL A 226 -22.78 -11.60 -5.59
N GLY A 227 -22.76 -12.79 -6.18
CA GLY A 227 -23.89 -13.69 -6.32
C GLY A 227 -24.41 -14.29 -5.00
N ARG A 228 -25.40 -15.17 -5.10
CA ARG A 228 -26.01 -15.91 -3.97
C ARG A 228 -25.14 -17.12 -3.60
N GLY A 229 -25.21 -17.56 -2.35
CA GLY A 229 -24.46 -18.76 -1.90
C GLY A 229 -22.94 -18.63 -1.90
N VAL A 230 -22.41 -17.40 -1.99
CA VAL A 230 -20.96 -17.13 -2.01
C VAL A 230 -20.38 -17.19 -0.60
N ASN A 231 -19.31 -17.96 -0.43
CA ASN A 231 -18.56 -18.08 0.82
C ASN A 231 -17.15 -17.53 0.61
N ILE A 232 -16.77 -16.49 1.38
CA ILE A 232 -15.48 -15.82 1.26
C ILE A 232 -14.72 -15.97 2.57
N ASN A 233 -13.64 -16.75 2.55
CA ASN A 233 -12.79 -16.99 3.72
C ASN A 233 -11.50 -16.16 3.69
N THR A 234 -11.55 -14.92 3.22
CA THR A 234 -10.35 -14.07 3.12
C THR A 234 -10.72 -12.60 3.23
N ALA A 235 -9.80 -11.79 3.74
CA ALA A 235 -9.84 -10.33 3.63
C ALA A 235 -8.99 -9.80 2.46
N GLY A 236 -8.35 -10.68 1.70
CA GLY A 236 -7.47 -10.34 0.57
C GLY A 236 -8.20 -9.89 -0.69
N LEU A 237 -9.44 -9.39 -0.59
CA LEU A 237 -10.16 -8.80 -1.72
C LEU A 237 -9.90 -7.29 -1.77
N ALA A 238 -9.22 -6.84 -2.82
CA ALA A 238 -9.02 -5.42 -3.12
C ALA A 238 -9.98 -4.94 -4.21
N ASP A 239 -10.11 -3.62 -4.37
CA ASP A 239 -10.76 -3.01 -5.55
C ASP A 239 -12.21 -3.50 -5.77
N LEU A 240 -12.98 -3.66 -4.70
CA LEU A 240 -14.26 -4.38 -4.72
C LEU A 240 -15.20 -3.94 -5.87
N SER A 241 -15.24 -2.65 -6.24
CA SER A 241 -16.04 -2.14 -7.38
C SER A 241 -15.71 -2.74 -8.76
N MET A 242 -14.58 -3.42 -8.90
CA MET A 242 -14.12 -4.08 -10.12
C MET A 242 -14.21 -5.60 -10.04
N LEU A 243 -14.78 -6.12 -8.96
CA LEU A 243 -14.88 -7.55 -8.70
C LEU A 243 -16.30 -8.05 -9.01
N GLU A 244 -16.37 -9.04 -9.89
CA GLU A 244 -17.59 -9.78 -10.19
C GLU A 244 -17.42 -11.25 -9.76
N ILE A 245 -18.31 -11.72 -8.89
CA ILE A 245 -18.36 -13.10 -8.38
C ILE A 245 -19.77 -13.63 -8.64
N GLY A 246 -19.86 -14.75 -9.36
CA GLY A 246 -21.11 -15.45 -9.65
C GLY A 246 -21.74 -16.13 -8.43
N ASP A 247 -22.73 -16.97 -8.68
CA ASP A 247 -23.44 -17.72 -7.65
C ASP A 247 -22.67 -18.97 -7.20
N ASN A 248 -22.85 -19.38 -5.94
CA ASN A 248 -22.29 -20.60 -5.33
C ASN A 248 -20.76 -20.69 -5.45
N VAL A 249 -20.08 -19.57 -5.24
CA VAL A 249 -18.61 -19.50 -5.28
C VAL A 249 -18.01 -19.71 -3.89
N LEU A 250 -16.95 -20.51 -3.81
CA LEU A 250 -16.14 -20.68 -2.60
C LEU A 250 -14.77 -20.04 -2.80
N ILE A 251 -14.41 -19.06 -1.97
CA ILE A 251 -13.08 -18.45 -1.95
C ILE A 251 -12.37 -18.88 -0.66
N GLY A 252 -11.26 -19.59 -0.83
CA GLY A 252 -10.46 -20.15 0.25
C GLY A 252 -9.72 -19.14 1.12
N GLY A 253 -9.22 -19.66 2.25
CA GLY A 253 -8.36 -18.95 3.21
C GLY A 253 -7.16 -18.27 2.56
N GLY A 254 -6.90 -17.01 2.88
CA GLY A 254 -5.66 -16.34 2.44
C GLY A 254 -5.55 -16.11 0.93
N VAL A 255 -6.64 -16.25 0.18
CA VAL A 255 -6.68 -15.88 -1.23
C VAL A 255 -6.51 -14.37 -1.37
N ALA A 256 -5.63 -13.94 -2.26
CA ALA A 256 -5.47 -12.54 -2.65
C ALA A 256 -6.11 -12.34 -4.03
N LEU A 257 -7.20 -11.58 -4.08
CA LEU A 257 -7.88 -11.20 -5.32
C LEU A 257 -7.72 -9.70 -5.50
N ILE A 258 -6.91 -9.33 -6.49
CA ILE A 258 -6.46 -7.96 -6.70
C ILE A 258 -6.83 -7.54 -8.13
N CYS A 259 -7.59 -6.44 -8.28
CA CYS A 259 -8.00 -5.90 -9.58
C CYS A 259 -7.13 -4.69 -10.00
N HIS A 260 -6.00 -4.47 -9.33
CA HIS A 260 -4.95 -3.54 -9.71
C HIS A 260 -3.56 -4.19 -9.81
N ALA A 261 -2.69 -3.60 -10.62
CA ALA A 261 -1.26 -3.90 -10.63
C ALA A 261 -0.47 -2.61 -10.78
N SER A 262 0.58 -2.44 -9.99
CA SER A 262 1.49 -1.29 -10.08
C SER A 262 2.77 -1.71 -10.79
N GLU A 263 3.01 -1.14 -11.98
CA GLU A 263 4.15 -1.50 -12.81
C GLU A 263 4.76 -0.25 -13.46
N ARG A 264 6.08 -0.10 -13.35
CA ARG A 264 6.85 0.96 -14.02
C ARG A 264 6.30 2.38 -13.80
N GLY A 265 5.77 2.67 -12.61
CA GLY A 265 5.18 3.98 -12.29
C GLY A 265 3.75 4.19 -12.79
N PHE A 266 3.08 3.12 -13.23
CA PHE A 266 1.67 3.15 -13.60
C PHE A 266 0.87 2.15 -12.77
N LEU A 267 -0.34 2.56 -12.42
CA LEU A 267 -1.39 1.75 -11.85
C LEU A 267 -2.30 1.27 -12.99
N ARG A 268 -2.27 -0.04 -13.29
CA ARG A 268 -3.25 -0.70 -14.16
C ARG A 268 -4.40 -1.18 -13.30
N LEU A 269 -5.60 -0.73 -13.63
CA LEU A 269 -6.86 -1.15 -13.03
C LEU A 269 -7.69 -1.90 -14.07
N ALA A 270 -8.06 -3.14 -13.77
CA ALA A 270 -8.82 -3.97 -14.70
C ALA A 270 -9.75 -4.91 -13.90
N PRO A 271 -11.02 -5.05 -14.33
CA PRO A 271 -11.98 -5.91 -13.64
C PRO A 271 -11.58 -7.38 -13.68
N THR A 272 -11.92 -8.10 -12.63
CA THR A 272 -11.73 -9.54 -12.51
C THR A 272 -13.08 -10.21 -12.30
N LYS A 273 -13.34 -11.26 -13.07
CA LYS A 273 -14.62 -11.97 -13.08
C LYS A 273 -14.45 -13.42 -12.67
N ILE A 274 -15.29 -13.87 -11.74
CA ILE A 274 -15.41 -15.25 -11.31
C ILE A 274 -16.82 -15.72 -11.65
N GLY A 275 -16.92 -16.79 -12.43
CA GLY A 275 -18.18 -17.41 -12.82
C GLY A 275 -18.92 -18.10 -11.68
N ASN A 276 -19.97 -18.84 -12.04
CA ASN A 276 -20.82 -19.57 -11.12
C ASN A 276 -20.22 -20.94 -10.75
N ASN A 277 -20.51 -21.42 -9.54
CA ASN A 277 -20.08 -22.74 -9.05
C ASN A 277 -18.55 -22.92 -9.09
N VAL A 278 -17.79 -21.85 -8.84
CA VAL A 278 -16.33 -21.85 -8.85
C VAL A 278 -15.79 -22.08 -7.44
N SER A 279 -14.71 -22.85 -7.31
CA SER A 279 -13.94 -22.95 -6.08
C SER A 279 -12.52 -22.45 -6.27
N VAL A 280 -12.09 -21.49 -5.45
CA VAL A 280 -10.72 -20.98 -5.42
C VAL A 280 -10.01 -21.51 -4.19
N GLY A 281 -8.98 -22.33 -4.41
CA GLY A 281 -8.19 -22.94 -3.35
C GLY A 281 -7.44 -21.91 -2.49
N LEU A 282 -7.25 -22.25 -1.22
CA LEU A 282 -6.56 -21.41 -0.23
C LEU A 282 -5.17 -20.95 -0.69
N GLY A 283 -4.77 -19.75 -0.29
CA GLY A 283 -3.46 -19.17 -0.61
C GLY A 283 -3.24 -18.81 -2.08
N SER A 284 -4.27 -18.93 -2.93
CA SER A 284 -4.15 -18.56 -4.34
C SER A 284 -4.10 -17.06 -4.54
N VAL A 285 -3.40 -16.62 -5.58
CA VAL A 285 -3.27 -15.21 -5.95
C VAL A 285 -3.84 -15.00 -7.34
N ILE A 286 -4.86 -14.14 -7.44
CA ILE A 286 -5.55 -13.80 -8.67
C ILE A 286 -5.23 -12.34 -9.01
N MET A 287 -4.50 -12.17 -10.11
CA MET A 287 -4.10 -10.86 -10.61
C MET A 287 -5.25 -10.18 -11.40
N PRO A 288 -5.10 -8.89 -11.75
CA PRO A 288 -6.13 -8.15 -12.48
C PRO A 288 -6.42 -8.73 -13.86
N ASP A 289 -7.58 -8.37 -14.42
CA ASP A 289 -7.96 -8.73 -15.80
C ASP A 289 -8.19 -10.25 -15.98
N CYS A 290 -8.38 -10.99 -14.88
CA CYS A 290 -8.62 -12.43 -14.94
C CYS A 290 -10.11 -12.75 -15.13
N GLU A 291 -10.40 -13.81 -15.88
CA GLU A 291 -11.74 -14.36 -16.07
C GLU A 291 -11.72 -15.86 -15.72
N ILE A 292 -12.50 -16.28 -14.74
CA ILE A 292 -12.64 -17.68 -14.35
C ILE A 292 -14.03 -18.17 -14.76
N GLY A 293 -14.07 -19.13 -15.69
CA GLY A 293 -15.31 -19.69 -16.21
C GLY A 293 -16.08 -20.54 -15.20
N ASP A 294 -17.36 -20.73 -15.48
CA ASP A 294 -18.30 -21.46 -14.61
C ASP A 294 -17.82 -22.89 -14.32
N GLY A 295 -17.96 -23.34 -13.06
CA GLY A 295 -17.63 -24.70 -12.64
C GLY A 295 -16.13 -25.02 -12.60
N ALA A 296 -15.25 -24.03 -12.75
CA ALA A 296 -13.82 -24.23 -12.62
C ALA A 296 -13.40 -24.40 -11.15
N SER A 297 -12.40 -25.25 -10.91
CA SER A 297 -11.77 -25.43 -9.61
C SER A 297 -10.29 -25.03 -9.69
N ILE A 298 -9.91 -24.00 -8.95
CA ILE A 298 -8.52 -23.57 -8.80
C ILE A 298 -7.91 -24.28 -7.58
N ALA A 299 -6.82 -25.00 -7.77
CA ALA A 299 -6.10 -25.69 -6.72
C ALA A 299 -5.48 -24.70 -5.71
N PRO A 300 -5.23 -25.11 -4.46
CA PRO A 300 -4.51 -24.29 -3.47
C PRO A 300 -3.17 -23.75 -3.98
N CYS A 301 -2.75 -22.60 -3.45
CA CYS A 301 -1.46 -21.97 -3.72
C CYS A 301 -1.19 -21.72 -5.22
N SER A 302 -2.25 -21.51 -6.01
CA SER A 302 -2.12 -21.26 -7.44
C SER A 302 -1.94 -19.77 -7.73
N PHE A 303 -1.18 -19.46 -8.77
CA PHE A 303 -0.98 -18.09 -9.25
C PHE A 303 -1.61 -17.91 -10.63
N LEU A 304 -2.58 -17.00 -10.72
CA LEU A 304 -3.21 -16.58 -11.97
C LEU A 304 -2.57 -15.24 -12.39
N PRO A 305 -1.70 -15.23 -13.41
CA PRO A 305 -1.13 -14.00 -13.95
C PRO A 305 -2.19 -13.04 -14.50
N LYS A 306 -1.79 -11.77 -14.69
CA LYS A 306 -2.66 -10.76 -15.31
C LYS A 306 -3.23 -11.23 -16.65
N GLY A 307 -4.52 -11.03 -16.88
CA GLY A 307 -5.17 -11.37 -18.15
C GLY A 307 -5.47 -12.86 -18.34
N THR A 308 -5.32 -13.68 -17.30
CA THR A 308 -5.54 -15.13 -17.40
C THR A 308 -7.03 -15.43 -17.59
N LYS A 309 -7.33 -16.25 -18.61
CA LYS A 309 -8.68 -16.76 -18.86
C LYS A 309 -8.72 -18.25 -18.60
N ILE A 310 -9.48 -18.65 -17.60
CA ILE A 310 -9.73 -20.05 -17.26
C ILE A 310 -11.06 -20.44 -17.91
N PRO A 311 -11.08 -21.44 -18.81
CA PRO A 311 -12.32 -21.91 -19.41
C PRO A 311 -13.26 -22.52 -18.36
N ALA A 312 -14.55 -22.59 -18.72
CA ALA A 312 -15.54 -23.23 -17.88
C ALA A 312 -15.21 -24.71 -17.65
N LYS A 313 -15.45 -25.17 -16.42
CA LYS A 313 -15.16 -26.53 -15.93
C LYS A 313 -13.67 -26.86 -15.94
N GLY A 314 -13.29 -27.81 -15.10
CA GLY A 314 -11.92 -28.31 -15.03
C GLY A 314 -11.18 -27.92 -13.76
N ILE A 315 -9.99 -28.48 -13.61
CA ILE A 315 -9.16 -28.34 -12.42
C ILE A 315 -7.84 -27.69 -12.85
N TRP A 316 -7.56 -26.53 -12.30
CA TRP A 316 -6.47 -25.66 -12.69
C TRP A 316 -5.56 -25.44 -11.50
N GLY A 317 -4.25 -25.49 -11.68
CA GLY A 317 -3.33 -25.28 -10.57
C GLY A 317 -1.90 -24.96 -10.98
N GLY A 318 -1.10 -24.52 -10.00
CA GLY A 318 0.32 -24.24 -10.16
C GLY A 318 0.67 -22.75 -10.20
N ASN A 319 1.97 -22.48 -10.34
CA ASN A 319 2.54 -21.15 -10.42
C ASN A 319 3.52 -21.06 -11.61
N PRO A 320 3.10 -20.56 -12.79
CA PRO A 320 1.75 -20.09 -13.12
C PRO A 320 0.75 -21.26 -13.30
N VAL A 321 -0.54 -20.93 -13.26
CA VAL A 321 -1.64 -21.89 -13.38
C VAL A 321 -1.62 -22.63 -14.74
N LYS A 322 -1.93 -23.94 -14.72
CA LYS A 322 -2.11 -24.82 -15.88
C LYS A 322 -3.31 -25.77 -15.67
N ASP A 323 -3.81 -26.39 -16.74
CA ASP A 323 -4.86 -27.43 -16.62
C ASP A 323 -4.23 -28.73 -16.09
N LEU A 324 -4.64 -29.14 -14.89
CA LEU A 324 -4.11 -30.33 -14.22
C LEU A 324 -4.67 -31.64 -14.80
N ARG A 325 -5.70 -31.59 -15.64
CA ARG A 325 -6.19 -32.79 -16.34
C ARG A 325 -5.27 -33.23 -17.47
N LEU A 326 -4.59 -32.28 -18.11
CA LEU A 326 -3.66 -32.57 -19.20
C LEU A 326 -2.35 -33.17 -18.68
N GLU A 327 -1.90 -32.80 -17.47
CA GLU A 327 -0.68 -33.37 -16.88
C GLU A 327 -0.87 -34.85 -16.47
N ARG A 328 -2.08 -35.24 -16.05
CA ARG A 328 -2.36 -36.62 -15.63
C ARG A 328 -2.33 -37.65 -16.77
N CYS A 329 -2.42 -37.19 -18.02
CA CYS A 329 -2.30 -38.06 -19.19
C CYS A 329 -0.85 -38.20 -19.71
N GLN A 330 0.11 -37.49 -19.10
CA GLN A 330 1.52 -37.48 -19.53
C GLN A 330 2.48 -38.17 -18.55
N SER A 331 1.97 -38.68 -17.43
CA SER A 331 2.72 -39.40 -16.38
C SER A 331 2.29 -40.86 -16.30
#